data_AF-A0A970HAF8-F1
#
_entry.id   AF-A0A970HAF8-F1
#
_cell.length_a   1.000
_cell.length_b   1.000
_cell.length_c   1.000
_cell.angle_alpha   90.00
_cell.angle_beta   90.00
_cell.angle_gamma   90.00
#
_symmetry.space_group_name_H-M   'P 1'
#
loop_
_entity.id
_entity.type
_entity.pdbx_description
1 polymer ?
#
loop_
_entity_poly.entity_id
_entity_poly.type
_entity_poly.pdbx_seq_one_letter_code
_entity_poly.pdbx_strand_id
1 'polypeptide(L)'
;MRLPHLFSVDAEPEAFATLWRLAAAHGIRIGWLDLASESAPPAPVTMALTAGAAKVVAVSGGQTLAGKRLAGPPVLRDLVREHFLGCQALLVRGRAGYPRLLAGVDELQIVEMAGAEPHRLDTVALLRRLRRPRSRG
;
A
#
# COMPACT_ATOMS: atom_id res chain seq x y z
N MET A 1 -15.06 -10.45 2.95
CA MET A 1 -14.15 -9.64 2.11
C MET A 1 -12.76 -10.25 2.12
N ARG A 2 -12.05 -10.19 1.00
CA ARG A 2 -10.70 -10.74 0.86
C ARG A 2 -9.67 -9.70 1.34
N LEU A 3 -8.73 -10.12 2.19
CA LEU A 3 -7.61 -9.27 2.60
C LEU A 3 -6.63 -9.09 1.44
N PRO A 4 -6.05 -7.88 1.26
CA PRO A 4 -5.01 -7.66 0.27
C PRO A 4 -3.78 -8.53 0.56
N HIS A 5 -3.03 -8.89 -0.48
CA HIS A 5 -1.67 -9.38 -0.30
C HIS A 5 -0.80 -8.26 0.27
N LEU A 6 -0.10 -8.54 1.36
CA LEU A 6 0.79 -7.56 1.99
C LEU A 6 2.22 -7.83 1.55
N PHE A 7 2.92 -6.77 1.14
CA PHE A 7 4.34 -6.81 0.84
C PHE A 7 5.05 -5.72 1.64
N SER A 8 6.20 -6.05 2.22
CA SER A 8 7.10 -5.02 2.75
C SER A 8 7.93 -4.42 1.62
N VAL A 9 8.14 -3.11 1.66
CA VAL A 9 8.95 -2.38 0.68
C VAL A 9 9.80 -1.34 1.40
N ASP A 10 10.96 -1.01 0.83
CA ASP A 10 11.84 0.04 1.35
C ASP A 10 12.11 1.16 0.34
N ALA A 11 11.87 0.89 -0.95
CA ALA A 11 12.00 1.89 -2.00
C ALA A 11 10.83 2.89 -1.96
N GLU A 12 11.02 4.07 -2.54
CA GLU A 12 9.99 5.09 -2.70
C GLU A 12 8.90 4.67 -3.72
N PRO A 13 7.69 5.27 -3.68
CA PRO A 13 6.59 4.94 -4.59
C PRO A 13 6.98 4.98 -6.08
N GLU A 14 7.88 5.88 -6.47
CA GLU A 14 8.35 6.08 -7.85
C GLU A 14 9.05 4.83 -8.41
N ALA A 15 9.75 4.07 -7.55
CA ALA A 15 10.43 2.84 -7.95
C ALA A 15 9.45 1.76 -8.45
N PHE A 16 8.16 1.90 -8.13
CA PHE A 16 7.10 0.98 -8.53
C PHE A 16 6.24 1.52 -9.69
N ALA A 17 6.67 2.58 -10.39
CA ALA A 17 5.92 3.21 -11.49
C ALA A 17 5.41 2.22 -12.56
N THR A 18 6.26 1.28 -12.99
CA THR A 18 5.88 0.23 -13.95
C THR A 18 4.77 -0.67 -13.41
N LEU A 19 4.85 -1.05 -12.12
CA LEU A 19 3.82 -1.84 -11.45
C LEU A 19 2.50 -1.07 -11.37
N TRP A 20 2.51 0.22 -11.00
CA TRP A 20 1.29 1.04 -10.95
C TRP A 20 0.59 1.13 -12.30
N ARG A 21 1.36 1.44 -13.36
CA ARG A 21 0.85 1.58 -14.72
C ARG A 21 0.22 0.29 -15.22
N LEU A 22 0.90 -0.85 -15.05
CA LEU A 22 0.40 -2.15 -15.50
C LEU A 22 -0.78 -2.63 -14.64
N ALA A 23 -0.75 -2.41 -13.32
CA ALA A 23 -1.88 -2.75 -12.45
C ALA A 23 -3.15 -2.00 -12.87
N ALA A 24 -3.05 -0.70 -13.15
CA ALA A 24 -4.15 0.11 -13.66
C ALA A 24 -4.71 -0.44 -14.98
N ALA A 25 -3.85 -0.75 -15.96
CA ALA A 25 -4.25 -1.35 -17.24
C ALA A 25 -4.95 -2.72 -17.07
N HIS A 26 -4.69 -3.41 -15.97
CA HIS A 26 -5.25 -4.72 -15.66
C HIS A 26 -6.40 -4.67 -14.63
N GLY A 27 -6.87 -3.49 -14.23
CA GLY A 27 -7.95 -3.32 -13.25
C GLY A 27 -7.59 -3.81 -11.84
N ILE A 28 -6.30 -3.87 -11.52
CA ILE A 28 -5.78 -4.29 -10.22
C ILE A 28 -5.52 -3.05 -9.39
N ARG A 29 -6.15 -3.00 -8.22
CA ARG A 29 -6.00 -1.94 -7.22
C ARG A 29 -4.91 -2.34 -6.24
N ILE A 30 -3.82 -1.57 -6.23
CA ILE A 30 -2.72 -1.73 -5.29
C ILE A 30 -2.70 -0.49 -4.41
N GLY A 31 -2.69 -0.69 -3.09
CA GLY A 31 -2.55 0.38 -2.12
C GLY A 31 -1.09 0.63 -1.75
N TRP A 32 -0.82 1.83 -1.26
CA TRP A 32 0.42 2.21 -0.61
C TRP A 32 0.14 2.59 0.84
N LEU A 33 0.89 2.02 1.79
CA LEU A 33 0.84 2.38 3.19
C LEU A 33 2.24 2.67 3.69
N ASP A 34 2.51 3.94 4.00
CA ASP A 34 3.76 4.35 4.61
C ASP A 34 3.56 4.52 6.11
N LEU A 35 4.19 3.64 6.90
CA LEU A 35 4.21 3.73 8.36
C LEU A 35 5.46 4.48 8.88
N ALA A 36 6.38 4.86 7.99
CA ALA A 36 7.59 5.61 8.29
C ALA A 36 7.63 6.95 7.55
N SER A 37 6.46 7.51 7.20
CA SER A 37 6.40 8.80 6.52
C SER A 37 6.76 9.92 7.50
N GLU A 38 7.76 10.71 7.15
CA GLU A 38 8.11 11.95 7.86
C GLU A 38 7.45 13.19 7.22
N SER A 39 6.77 13.01 6.09
CA SER A 39 6.13 14.11 5.37
C SER A 39 4.84 14.56 6.08
N ALA A 40 4.74 15.87 6.29
CA ALA A 40 3.53 16.46 6.83
C ALA A 40 2.36 16.38 5.83
N PRO A 41 1.13 16.06 6.28
CA PRO A 41 -0.05 16.15 5.43
C PRO A 41 -0.31 17.59 4.96
N PRO A 42 -1.05 17.78 3.84
CA PRO A 42 -1.39 19.10 3.32
C PRO A 42 -2.01 20.04 4.36
N ALA A 43 -1.60 21.31 4.34
CA ALA A 43 -1.90 22.28 5.39
C ALA A 43 -3.39 22.43 5.73
N PRO A 44 -4.34 22.52 4.76
CA PRO A 44 -5.76 22.64 5.09
C PRO A 44 -6.31 21.45 5.91
N VAL A 45 -5.82 20.24 5.63
CA VAL A 45 -6.22 19.04 6.38
C VAL A 45 -5.64 19.08 7.79
N THR A 46 -4.35 19.39 7.90
CA THR A 46 -3.65 19.49 9.18
C THR A 46 -4.28 20.57 10.08
N MET A 47 -4.59 21.74 9.54
CA MET A 47 -5.21 22.85 10.29
C MET A 47 -6.57 22.45 10.88
N ALA A 48 -7.44 21.82 10.08
CA ALA A 48 -8.76 21.43 10.55
C ALA A 48 -8.69 20.35 11.66
N LEU A 49 -7.78 19.38 11.53
CA LEU A 49 -7.54 18.37 12.58
C LEU A 49 -7.00 19.00 13.87
N THR A 50 -6.07 19.97 13.75
CA THR A 50 -5.54 20.74 14.89
C THR A 50 -6.61 21.59 15.56
N ALA A 51 -7.53 22.18 14.78
CA ALA A 51 -8.68 22.94 15.28
C ALA A 51 -9.74 22.06 15.99
N GLY A 52 -9.56 20.74 16.00
CA GLY A 52 -10.41 19.80 16.74
C GLY A 52 -11.35 18.98 15.88
N ALA A 53 -11.29 19.07 14.54
CA ALA A 53 -12.07 18.19 13.69
C ALA A 53 -11.64 16.73 13.92
N ALA A 54 -12.62 15.84 14.12
CA ALA A 54 -12.35 14.41 14.24
C ALA A 54 -11.94 13.78 12.89
N LYS A 55 -12.52 14.29 11.80
CA LYS A 55 -12.31 13.83 10.43
C LYS A 55 -12.39 15.02 9.46
N VAL A 56 -11.56 15.00 8.44
CA VAL A 56 -11.49 16.00 7.39
C VAL A 56 -11.47 15.30 6.05
N VAL A 57 -12.19 15.84 5.06
CA VAL A 57 -12.14 15.38 3.67
C VAL A 57 -12.02 16.61 2.78
N ALA A 58 -10.99 16.62 1.94
CA ALA A 58 -10.80 17.60 0.87
C ALA A 58 -10.94 16.91 -0.48
N VAL A 59 -11.62 17.55 -1.43
CA VAL A 59 -11.82 17.04 -2.79
C VAL A 59 -11.28 18.06 -3.78
N SER A 60 -10.39 17.65 -4.67
CA SER A 60 -9.80 18.52 -5.69
C SER A 60 -9.25 17.70 -6.86
N GLY A 61 -9.40 18.18 -8.09
CA GLY A 61 -8.78 17.57 -9.27
C GLY A 61 -9.11 16.08 -9.49
N GLY A 62 -10.32 15.64 -9.13
CA GLY A 62 -10.72 14.22 -9.20
C GLY A 62 -10.12 13.32 -8.12
N GLN A 63 -9.48 13.91 -7.11
CA GLN A 63 -8.88 13.19 -5.99
C GLN A 63 -9.57 13.57 -4.68
N THR A 64 -9.53 12.65 -3.73
CA THR A 64 -10.01 12.87 -2.36
C THR A 64 -8.85 12.67 -1.39
N LEU A 65 -8.64 13.64 -0.52
CA LEU A 65 -7.72 13.53 0.61
C LEU A 65 -8.54 13.46 1.89
N ALA A 66 -8.42 12.37 2.63
CA ALA A 66 -9.09 12.19 3.91
C ALA A 66 -8.06 12.14 5.04
N GLY A 67 -8.28 12.95 6.08
CA GLY A 67 -7.51 12.96 7.31
C GLY A 67 -8.39 12.61 8.51
N LYS A 68 -7.82 11.93 9.51
CA LYS A 68 -8.48 11.67 10.79
C LYS A 68 -7.46 11.65 11.90
N ARG A 69 -7.91 11.95 13.12
CA ARG A 69 -7.08 11.72 14.31
C ARG A 69 -7.10 10.23 14.67
N LEU A 70 -5.95 9.68 15.00
CA LEU A 70 -5.86 8.33 15.55
C LEU A 70 -6.11 8.38 17.06
N ALA A 71 -6.95 7.45 17.55
CA ALA A 71 -7.19 7.25 18.98
C ALA A 71 -6.18 6.24 19.57
N GLY A 72 -4.88 6.46 19.32
CA GLY A 72 -3.80 5.55 19.73
C GLY A 72 -2.86 5.17 18.58
N PRO A 73 -1.95 4.20 18.81
CA PRO A 73 -0.99 3.77 17.80
C PRO A 73 -1.68 3.13 16.58
N PRO A 74 -1.09 3.24 15.38
CA PRO A 74 -1.67 2.65 14.18
C PRO A 74 -1.68 1.12 14.25
N VAL A 75 -2.88 0.53 14.15
CA VAL A 75 -3.06 -0.92 14.04
C VAL A 75 -3.27 -1.28 12.56
N LEU A 76 -2.37 -2.08 11.98
CA LEU A 76 -2.39 -2.40 10.55
C LEU A 76 -3.74 -3.00 10.10
N ARG A 77 -4.32 -3.90 10.90
CA ARG A 77 -5.61 -4.53 10.59
C ARG A 77 -6.72 -3.49 10.41
N ASP A 78 -6.74 -2.47 11.25
CA ASP A 78 -7.75 -1.41 11.21
C ASP A 78 -7.52 -0.48 10.04
N LEU A 79 -6.25 -0.12 9.76
CA LEU A 79 -5.89 0.67 8.58
C LEU A 79 -6.31 -0.03 7.28
N VAL A 80 -6.03 -1.34 7.15
CA VAL A 80 -6.45 -2.15 5.99
C VAL A 80 -7.97 -2.16 5.85
N ARG A 81 -8.68 -2.37 6.95
CA ARG A 81 -10.15 -2.45 6.96
C ARG A 81 -10.80 -1.11 6.66
N GLU A 82 -10.21 0.01 7.05
CA GLU A 82 -10.83 1.31 6.88
C GLU A 82 -10.48 1.98 5.54
N HIS A 83 -9.24 1.80 5.07
CA HIS A 83 -8.70 2.60 3.96
C HIS A 83 -8.38 1.78 2.70
N PHE A 84 -8.20 0.47 2.82
CA PHE A 84 -7.70 -0.36 1.71
C PHE A 84 -8.66 -1.49 1.31
N LEU A 85 -9.94 -1.38 1.70
CA LEU A 85 -10.95 -2.32 1.23
C LEU A 85 -11.10 -2.27 -0.29
N GLY A 86 -10.94 -3.43 -0.92
CA GLY A 86 -11.02 -3.60 -2.36
C GLY A 86 -9.68 -3.53 -3.09
N CYS A 87 -8.59 -3.18 -2.41
CA CYS A 87 -7.24 -3.41 -2.93
C CYS A 87 -6.93 -4.92 -2.97
N GLN A 88 -6.27 -5.38 -4.04
CA GLN A 88 -5.76 -6.75 -4.13
C GLN A 88 -4.39 -6.90 -3.48
N ALA A 89 -3.61 -5.83 -3.40
CA ALA A 89 -2.33 -5.79 -2.71
C ALA A 89 -2.13 -4.46 -1.98
N LEU A 90 -1.27 -4.48 -0.96
CA LEU A 90 -0.80 -3.30 -0.23
C LEU A 90 0.71 -3.38 -0.13
N LEU A 91 1.40 -2.35 -0.62
CA LEU A 91 2.83 -2.15 -0.38
C LEU A 91 2.97 -1.37 0.93
N VAL A 92 3.66 -1.95 1.90
CA VAL A 92 3.81 -1.42 3.26
C VAL A 92 5.26 -1.02 3.49
N ARG A 93 5.51 0.28 3.66
CA ARG A 93 6.84 0.81 4.02
C ARG A 93 6.94 1.00 5.54
N GLY A 94 8.12 0.74 6.09
CA GLY A 94 8.39 0.96 7.52
C GLY A 94 7.88 -0.14 8.46
N ARG A 95 7.53 -1.33 7.94
CA ARG A 95 7.10 -2.47 8.75
C ARG A 95 7.55 -3.81 8.15
N ALA A 96 8.15 -4.65 8.98
CA ALA A 96 8.57 -6.01 8.64
C ALA A 96 7.46 -7.06 8.93
N GLY A 97 7.70 -8.31 8.52
CA GLY A 97 6.80 -9.44 8.80
C GLY A 97 5.95 -9.91 7.62
N TYR A 98 6.20 -9.39 6.41
CA TYR A 98 5.59 -9.81 5.15
C TYR A 98 6.67 -10.07 4.11
N PRO A 99 6.39 -10.87 3.05
CA PRO A 99 7.32 -11.01 1.94
C PRO A 99 7.75 -9.63 1.42
N ARG A 100 9.05 -9.44 1.25
CA ARG A 100 9.65 -8.20 0.77
C ARG A 100 9.57 -8.16 -0.74
N LEU A 101 9.03 -7.08 -1.28
CA LEU A 101 8.99 -6.82 -2.71
C LEU A 101 10.09 -5.82 -3.06
N LEU A 102 11.05 -6.25 -3.87
CA LEU A 102 12.12 -5.40 -4.38
C LEU A 102 11.73 -4.89 -5.77
N ALA A 103 11.84 -3.57 -5.95
CA ALA A 103 11.65 -2.94 -7.24
C ALA A 103 12.85 -3.23 -8.17
N GLY A 104 12.56 -3.61 -9.40
CA GLY A 104 13.51 -3.63 -10.51
C GLY A 104 12.89 -2.91 -11.71
N VAL A 105 13.74 -2.55 -12.69
CA VAL A 105 13.32 -1.75 -13.86
C VAL A 105 12.24 -2.49 -14.68
N ASP A 106 12.41 -3.80 -14.88
CA ASP A 106 11.50 -4.65 -15.67
C ASP A 106 11.01 -5.92 -14.94
N GLU A 107 11.68 -6.30 -13.85
CA GLU A 107 11.35 -7.49 -13.04
C GLU A 107 11.19 -7.11 -11.56
N LEU A 108 10.34 -7.86 -10.86
CA LEU A 108 10.16 -7.74 -9.42
C LEU A 108 10.73 -8.99 -8.73
N GLN A 109 11.32 -8.80 -7.56
CA GLN A 109 11.81 -9.91 -6.74
C GLN A 109 11.02 -9.97 -5.45
N ILE A 110 10.54 -11.16 -5.10
CA ILE A 110 9.85 -11.42 -3.84
C ILE A 110 10.77 -12.24 -2.96
N VAL A 111 11.07 -11.73 -1.77
CA VAL A 111 11.85 -12.41 -0.72
C VAL A 111 10.92 -12.76 0.42
N GLU A 112 10.79 -14.04 0.77
CA GLU A 112 9.97 -14.46 1.91
C GLU A 112 10.72 -14.26 3.24
N MET A 113 9.98 -14.00 4.33
CA MET A 113 10.51 -13.68 5.66
C MET A 113 11.10 -14.91 6.37
N ALA A 114 12.11 -15.55 5.76
CA ALA A 114 12.92 -16.62 6.34
C ALA A 114 14.21 -16.88 5.55
N GLY A 115 14.69 -15.93 4.73
CA GLY A 115 15.92 -16.11 3.96
C GLY A 115 15.82 -17.10 2.80
N ALA A 116 14.60 -17.40 2.33
CA ALA A 116 14.40 -18.17 1.11
C ALA A 116 15.05 -17.46 -0.09
N GLU A 117 15.44 -18.23 -1.11
CA GLU A 117 15.96 -17.66 -2.34
C GLU A 117 14.94 -16.70 -2.98
N PRO A 118 15.40 -15.54 -3.53
CA PRO A 118 14.49 -14.59 -4.16
C PRO A 118 13.72 -15.22 -5.31
N HIS A 119 12.39 -15.16 -5.24
CA HIS A 119 11.54 -15.55 -6.37
C HIS A 119 11.44 -14.37 -7.33
N ARG A 120 12.07 -14.50 -8.50
CA ARG A 120 11.93 -13.53 -9.59
C ARG A 120 10.58 -13.71 -10.28
N LEU A 121 9.86 -12.61 -10.42
CA LEU A 121 8.62 -12.54 -11.19
C LEU A 121 8.70 -11.31 -12.10
N ASP A 122 8.35 -11.49 -13.37
CA ASP A 122 8.01 -10.32 -14.17
C ASP A 122 6.74 -9.64 -13.59
N THR A 123 6.56 -8.36 -13.91
CA THR A 123 5.44 -7.58 -13.38
C THR A 123 4.09 -8.20 -13.74
N VAL A 124 3.94 -8.75 -14.94
CA VAL A 124 2.69 -9.38 -15.39
C VAL A 124 2.40 -10.66 -14.60
N ALA A 125 3.41 -11.47 -14.30
CA ALA A 125 3.31 -12.67 -13.49
C ALA A 125 2.84 -12.34 -12.07
N LEU A 126 3.38 -11.27 -11.46
CA LEU A 126 2.89 -10.79 -10.17
C LEU A 126 1.40 -10.39 -10.27
N LEU A 127 1.02 -9.58 -11.28
CA LEU A 127 -0.37 -9.15 -11.45
C LEU A 127 -1.33 -10.33 -11.64
N ARG A 128 -0.94 -11.37 -12.39
CA ARG A 128 -1.70 -12.62 -12.51
C ARG A 128 -1.87 -13.31 -11.15
N ARG A 129 -0.82 -13.34 -10.32
CA ARG A 129 -0.87 -13.88 -8.95
C ARG A 129 -1.83 -13.09 -8.05
N LEU A 130 -1.87 -11.76 -8.16
CA LEU A 130 -2.76 -10.92 -7.37
C LEU A 130 -4.24 -11.14 -7.68
N ARG A 131 -4.58 -11.46 -8.95
CA ARG A 131 -5.96 -11.79 -9.36
C ARG A 131 -6.48 -13.07 -8.69
N ARG A 132 -5.63 -14.09 -8.53
CA ARG A 132 -6.03 -15.38 -7.92
C ARG A 132 -6.32 -15.23 -6.43
N PRO A 133 -7.39 -15.83 -5.86
CA PRO A 133 -7.65 -15.90 -4.42
C PRO A 133 -6.41 -16.30 -3.62
N ARG A 134 -6.17 -15.71 -2.43
CA ARG A 134 -5.32 -16.39 -1.44
C ARG A 134 -6.13 -17.61 -1.03
N SER A 135 -5.66 -18.81 -1.35
CA SER A 135 -6.03 -19.98 -0.57
C SER A 135 -5.70 -19.65 0.89
N ARG A 136 -6.66 -19.85 1.79
CA ARG A 136 -6.38 -19.84 3.23
C ARG A 136 -5.42 -21.01 3.46
N GLY A 137 -4.14 -20.69 3.60
CA GLY A 137 -3.15 -21.55 4.24
C GLY A 137 -3.02 -21.09 5.68
#